data_AF-A0A9X0MCV4-F1
#
_entry.id   AF-A0A9X0MCV4-F1
#
_cell.length_a   1.000
_cell.length_b   1.000
_cell.length_c   1.000
_cell.angle_alpha   90.00
_cell.angle_beta   90.00
_cell.angle_gamma   90.00
#
_symmetry.space_group_name_H-M   'P 1'
#
loop_
_entity.id
_entity.type
_entity.pdbx_description
1 polymer ?
#
loop_
_entity_poly.entity_id
_entity_poly.type
_entity_poly.pdbx_seq_one_letter_code
_entity_poly.pdbx_strand_id
1 'polypeptide(L)'
;MILVKANSLEDAHELGKKIAMQSEDTYDNVYGEQITWKFRKVLHVFELDDTPFETGKELYARFLHVKKNKAVDTVVQKYYPESE
;
A
#
# COMPACT_ATOMS: atom_id res chain seq x y z
N MET A 1 -1.62 -0.62 2.67
CA MET A 1 -0.86 -1.26 1.58
C MET A 1 -0.71 -2.72 1.94
N ILE A 2 -0.74 -3.62 0.97
CA ILE A 2 -0.57 -5.06 1.20
C ILE A 2 0.51 -5.54 0.23
N LEU A 3 1.49 -6.28 0.74
CA LEU A 3 2.49 -6.98 -0.08
C LEU A 3 1.94 -8.37 -0.42
N VAL A 4 1.97 -8.74 -1.69
CA VAL A 4 1.52 -10.05 -2.16
C VAL A 4 2.56 -10.66 -3.10
N LYS A 5 2.70 -11.98 -3.06
CA LYS A 5 3.46 -12.75 -4.05
C LYS A 5 2.48 -13.28 -5.09
N ALA A 6 2.68 -12.92 -6.35
CA ALA A 6 1.78 -13.27 -7.45
C ALA A 6 2.59 -13.46 -8.74
N ASN A 7 2.01 -14.17 -9.72
CA ASN A 7 2.66 -14.44 -11.00
C ASN A 7 2.33 -13.38 -12.08
N SER A 8 1.39 -12.47 -11.78
CA SER A 8 0.97 -11.41 -12.67
C SER A 8 0.34 -10.26 -11.87
N LEU A 9 0.21 -9.07 -12.50
CA LEU A 9 -0.48 -7.93 -11.90
C LEU A 9 -1.97 -8.21 -11.65
N GLU A 10 -2.61 -9.02 -12.51
CA GLU A 10 -4.01 -9.43 -12.35
C GLU A 10 -4.17 -10.36 -11.14
N ASP A 11 -3.28 -11.36 -11.00
CA ASP A 11 -3.28 -12.24 -9.83
C ASP A 11 -3.02 -11.45 -8.54
N ALA A 12 -2.10 -10.49 -8.58
CA ALA A 12 -1.83 -9.60 -7.45
C ALA A 12 -3.05 -8.76 -7.07
N HIS A 13 -3.79 -8.26 -8.06
CA HIS A 13 -5.01 -7.50 -7.86
C HIS A 13 -6.07 -8.36 -7.14
N GLU A 14 -6.37 -9.55 -7.66
CA GLU A 14 -7.40 -10.42 -7.06
C GLU A 14 -6.98 -10.96 -5.69
N LEU A 15 -5.71 -11.29 -5.50
CA LEU A 15 -5.19 -11.70 -4.19
C LEU A 15 -5.28 -10.56 -3.17
N GLY A 16 -4.86 -9.35 -3.56
CA GLY A 16 -4.95 -8.15 -2.72
C GLY A 16 -6.40 -7.82 -2.33
N LYS A 17 -7.34 -7.92 -3.28
CA LYS A 17 -8.78 -7.76 -3.05
C LYS A 17 -9.31 -8.79 -2.05
N LYS A 18 -8.97 -10.07 -2.22
CA LYS A 18 -9.41 -11.14 -1.32
C LYS A 18 -8.92 -10.91 0.12
N ILE A 19 -7.64 -10.58 0.30
CA ILE A 19 -7.06 -10.28 1.61
C ILE A 19 -7.74 -9.06 2.24
N ALA A 20 -7.96 -8.00 1.45
CA ALA A 20 -8.60 -6.79 1.95
C ALA A 20 -10.06 -7.03 2.39
N MET A 21 -10.84 -7.84 1.66
CA MET A 21 -12.20 -8.24 2.05
C MET A 21 -12.22 -9.07 3.34
N GLN A 22 -11.21 -9.92 3.55
CA GLN A 22 -11.06 -10.70 4.80
C GLN A 22 -10.64 -9.84 5.99
N SER A 23 -10.12 -8.63 5.74
CA SER A 23 -9.69 -7.66 6.75
C SER A 23 -10.78 -6.63 7.09
N GLU A 24 -12.00 -6.81 6.57
CA GLU A 24 -13.14 -6.00 6.98
C GLU A 24 -13.43 -6.26 8.46
N ASP A 25 -13.68 -5.19 9.20
CA ASP A 25 -13.84 -5.26 10.65
C ASP A 25 -14.89 -4.26 11.13
N THR A 26 -15.43 -4.48 12.32
CA THR A 26 -16.36 -3.58 12.99
C THR A 26 -15.89 -3.34 14.41
N TYR A 27 -15.76 -2.06 14.78
CA TYR A 27 -15.30 -1.66 16.11
C TYR A 27 -16.08 -0.43 16.60
N ASP A 28 -16.09 -0.23 17.91
CA ASP A 28 -16.64 0.97 18.52
C ASP A 28 -15.56 2.05 18.57
N ASN A 29 -15.85 3.22 18.01
CA ASN A 29 -14.94 4.34 18.05
C ASN A 29 -14.90 5.00 19.45
N VAL A 30 -14.07 6.02 19.62
CA VAL A 30 -13.90 6.74 20.90
C VAL A 30 -15.17 7.44 21.40
N TYR A 31 -16.20 7.58 20.56
CA TYR A 31 -17.49 8.18 20.89
C TYR A 31 -18.58 7.12 21.16
N GLY A 32 -18.24 5.83 21.14
CA GLY A 32 -19.18 4.73 21.31
C GLY A 32 -20.04 4.45 20.09
N GLU A 33 -19.66 4.96 18.91
CA GLU A 33 -20.34 4.66 17.66
C GLU A 33 -19.69 3.46 16.98
N GLN A 34 -20.52 2.55 16.47
CA GLN A 34 -20.05 1.40 15.73
C GLN A 34 -19.62 1.80 14.30
N ILE A 35 -18.35 1.56 13.98
CA ILE A 35 -17.77 1.83 12.67
C ILE A 35 -17.44 0.50 12.00
N THR A 36 -17.92 0.32 10.77
CA THR A 36 -17.58 -0.85 9.94
C THR A 36 -16.64 -0.43 8.81
N TRP A 37 -15.49 -1.09 8.74
CA TRP A 37 -14.57 -0.97 7.62
C TRP A 37 -14.95 -1.96 6.52
N LYS A 38 -15.21 -1.44 5.33
CA LYS A 38 -15.56 -2.21 4.14
C LYS A 38 -14.53 -2.02 3.04
N PHE A 39 -14.19 -3.11 2.37
CA PHE A 39 -13.43 -3.07 1.15
C PHE A 39 -14.24 -2.37 0.06
N ARG A 40 -13.64 -1.37 -0.60
CA ARG A 40 -14.28 -0.63 -1.68
C ARG A 40 -13.72 -0.99 -3.05
N LYS A 41 -12.41 -0.85 -3.22
CA LYS A 41 -11.67 -1.20 -4.45
C LYS A 41 -10.16 -1.18 -4.19
N VAL A 42 -9.42 -1.90 -5.03
CA VAL A 42 -7.98 -1.71 -5.16
C VAL A 42 -7.74 -0.42 -5.97
N LEU A 43 -6.84 0.44 -5.50
CA LEU A 43 -6.54 1.70 -6.20
C LEU A 43 -5.46 1.52 -7.25
N HIS A 44 -4.38 0.84 -6.87
CA HIS A 44 -3.22 0.60 -7.72
C HIS A 44 -2.54 -0.70 -7.32
N VAL A 45 -1.92 -1.35 -8.31
CA VAL A 45 -1.01 -2.48 -8.15
C VAL A 45 0.29 -2.08 -8.85
N PHE A 46 1.41 -2.27 -8.15
CA PHE A 46 2.73 -2.00 -8.68
C PHE A 46 3.61 -3.21 -8.40
N GLU A 47 4.43 -3.55 -9.37
CA GLU A 47 5.54 -4.49 -9.18
C GLU A 47 6.65 -3.77 -8.41
N LEU A 48 7.22 -4.44 -7.41
CA LEU A 48 8.30 -3.87 -6.61
C LEU A 48 9.67 -4.14 -7.23
N ASP A 49 9.94 -5.41 -7.50
CA ASP A 49 11.25 -5.91 -7.91
C ASP A 49 11.07 -7.34 -8.44
N ASP A 50 11.90 -7.75 -9.40
CA ASP A 50 11.97 -9.12 -9.90
C ASP A 50 12.87 -10.01 -9.02
N THR A 51 13.59 -9.41 -8.07
CA THR A 51 14.40 -10.13 -7.08
C THR A 51 13.57 -10.62 -5.87
N PRO A 52 13.81 -11.85 -5.39
CA PRO A 52 13.22 -12.34 -4.15
C PRO A 52 13.50 -11.41 -2.96
N PHE A 53 12.59 -11.38 -1.99
CA PHE A 53 12.88 -10.80 -0.68
C PHE A 53 13.89 -11.68 0.07
N GLU A 54 15.15 -11.26 0.05
CA GLU A 54 16.25 -11.95 0.76
C GLU A 54 16.33 -11.52 2.23
N THR A 55 17.10 -12.28 3.02
CA THR A 55 17.35 -11.94 4.43
C THR A 55 18.04 -10.58 4.52
N GLY A 56 17.45 -9.65 5.28
CA GLY A 56 17.96 -8.28 5.44
C GLY A 56 17.30 -7.24 4.53
N LYS A 57 16.42 -7.64 3.58
CA LYS A 57 15.64 -6.69 2.77
C LYS A 57 14.45 -6.17 3.57
N GLU A 58 14.31 -4.85 3.66
CA GLU A 58 13.19 -4.17 4.31
C GLU A 58 12.32 -3.46 3.27
N LEU A 59 10.99 -3.48 3.46
CA LEU A 59 10.05 -2.73 2.63
C LEU A 59 9.47 -1.57 3.46
N TYR A 60 9.84 -0.35 3.08
CA TYR A 60 9.24 0.87 3.63
C TYR A 60 8.24 1.47 2.64
N ALA A 61 7.05 1.82 3.12
CA ALA A 61 6.05 2.52 2.32
C ALA A 61 5.27 3.54 3.14
N ARG A 62 5.05 4.70 2.53
CA ARG A 62 4.37 5.83 3.16
C ARG A 62 3.50 6.57 2.15
N PHE A 63 2.29 6.95 2.57
CA PHE A 63 1.46 7.88 1.80
C PHE A 63 1.97 9.32 2.01
N LEU A 64 2.31 10.00 0.92
CA LEU A 64 2.76 11.39 0.93
C LEU A 64 1.64 12.32 0.47
N HIS A 65 1.44 13.42 1.18
CA HIS A 65 0.51 14.48 0.78
C HIS A 65 1.13 15.39 -0.28
N VAL A 66 1.10 14.95 -1.54
CA VAL A 66 1.68 15.68 -2.68
C VAL A 66 0.64 15.85 -3.79
N LYS A 67 0.67 17.00 -4.45
CA LYS A 67 -0.10 17.22 -5.69
C LYS A 67 0.44 16.31 -6.80
N LYS A 68 -0.47 15.68 -7.57
CA LYS A 68 -0.12 14.75 -8.66
C LYS A 68 0.78 15.34 -9.75
N ASN A 69 0.86 16.67 -9.88
CA ASN A 69 1.65 17.36 -10.90
C ASN A 69 3.10 17.67 -10.47
N LYS A 70 3.57 17.13 -9.34
CA LYS A 70 4.95 17.28 -8.90
C LYS A 70 5.82 16.18 -9.51
N ALA A 71 7.01 16.55 -9.97
CA ALA A 71 8.01 15.60 -10.45
C ALA A 71 8.48 14.69 -9.30
N VAL A 72 8.76 13.42 -9.62
CA VAL A 72 9.19 12.41 -8.64
C VAL A 72 10.44 12.87 -7.88
N ASP A 73 11.45 13.38 -8.58
CA ASP A 73 12.71 13.83 -7.97
C ASP A 73 12.48 14.93 -6.93
N THR A 74 11.56 15.86 -7.20
CA THR A 74 11.18 16.91 -6.24
C THR A 74 10.49 16.34 -5.00
N VAL A 75 9.73 15.25 -5.16
CA VAL A 75 9.10 14.56 -4.03
C VAL A 75 10.15 13.82 -3.21
N VAL A 76 11.04 13.07 -3.86
CA VAL A 76 12.11 12.33 -3.20
C VAL A 76 13.00 13.29 -2.42
N GLN A 77 13.53 14.33 -3.05
CA GLN A 77 14.41 15.32 -2.40
C GLN A 77 13.76 16.00 -1.18
N LYS A 78 12.44 16.22 -1.20
CA LYS A 78 11.72 16.87 -0.09
C LYS A 78 11.47 15.93 1.08
N TYR A 79 11.11 14.67 0.80
CA TYR A 79 10.64 13.73 1.83
C TYR A 79 11.70 12.71 2.27
N TYR A 80 12.76 12.55 1.48
CA TYR A 80 13.91 11.67 1.70
C TYR A 80 15.21 12.39 1.27
N PRO A 81 15.58 13.52 1.90
CA PRO A 81 16.79 14.27 1.52
C PRO A 81 18.10 13.47 1.68
N GLU A 82 18.07 12.38 2.44
CA GLU A 82 19.18 11.46 2.68
C GLU A 82 19.41 10.43 1.57
N SER A 83 18.45 10.24 0.65
CA SER A 83 18.65 9.34 -0.49
C SER A 83 19.41 10.07 -1.59
N GLU A 84 20.66 9.67 -1.82
CA GLU A 84 21.52 10.11 -2.94
C GLU A 84 21.25 9.34 -4.23
#